data_AF-A0A960UN83-F1
#
_entry.id   AF-A0A960UN83-F1
#
_cell.length_a   1.000
_cell.length_b   1.000
_cell.length_c   1.000
_cell.angle_alpha   90.00
_cell.angle_beta   90.00
_cell.angle_gamma   90.00
#
_symmetry.space_group_name_H-M   'P 1'
#
loop_
_entity.id
_entity.type
_entity.pdbx_description
1 polymer ?
#
loop_
_entity_poly.entity_id
_entity_poly.type
_entity_poly.pdbx_seq_one_letter_code
_entity_poly.pdbx_strand_id
1 'polypeptide(L)' 'MKTLFSILLFLLLAASVVVEFTMLSGEQHHWWNSIPIFYGLFGLAISIGLLLLSIGLRRLLRRGEHYYD' A
#
# COMPACT_ATOMS: atom_id res chain seq x y z
N MET A 1 14.80 -14.68 2.25
CA MET A 1 13.42 -14.18 2.41
C MET A 1 13.28 -12.70 2.09
N LYS A 2 14.05 -11.80 2.71
CA LYS A 2 13.98 -10.35 2.43
C LYS A 2 14.19 -9.99 0.96
N THR A 3 15.22 -10.58 0.32
CA THR A 3 15.53 -10.35 -1.10
C THR A 3 14.42 -10.80 -2.04
N LEU A 4 13.91 -12.02 -1.85
CA LEU A 4 12.78 -12.56 -2.63
C LEU A 4 11.53 -11.69 -2.49
N PHE A 5 11.20 -11.28 -1.26
CA PHE A 5 10.07 -10.41 -0.99
C PHE A 5 10.22 -9.04 -1.67
N SER A 6 11.41 -8.44 -1.59
CA SER A 6 11.71 -7.18 -2.29
C SER A 6 11.61 -7.31 -3.81
N ILE A 7 12.11 -8.42 -4.38
CA ILE A 7 12.00 -8.71 -5.82
C ILE A 7 10.52 -8.84 -6.22
N LEU A 8 9.72 -9.54 -5.42
CA LEU A 8 8.30 -9.72 -5.69
C LEU A 8 7.53 -8.40 -5.61
N LEU A 9 7.82 -7.55 -4.63
CA LEU A 9 7.23 -6.21 -4.55
C LEU A 9 7.60 -5.35 -5.76
N PHE A 10 8.86 -5.40 -6.17
CA PHE A 10 9.31 -4.65 -7.34
C PHE A 10 8.63 -5.14 -8.63
N LEU A 11 8.50 -6.46 -8.80
CA LEU A 11 7.75 -7.05 -9.91
C LEU A 11 6.28 -6.63 -9.89
N LEU A 12 5.65 -6.61 -8.72
CA LEU A 12 4.24 -6.26 -8.58
C LEU A 12 4.00 -4.77 -8.87
N LEU A 13 4.91 -3.89 -8.42
CA LEU A 13 4.90 -2.47 -8.76
C LEU A 13 5.07 -2.27 -10.27
N ALA A 14 6.08 -2.90 -10.87
CA ALA A 14 6.34 -2.81 -12.30
C ALA A 14 5.15 -3.32 -13.13
N ALA A 15 4.54 -4.44 -12.73
CA ALA A 15 3.33 -4.96 -13.37
C ALA A 15 2.17 -3.97 -13.27
N SER A 16 1.97 -3.31 -12.12
CA SER A 16 0.91 -2.30 -11.99
C SER A 16 1.11 -1.11 -12.94
N VAL A 17 2.36 -0.64 -13.08
CA VAL A 17 2.70 0.45 -14.00
C VAL A 17 2.46 0.02 -15.45
N VAL A 18 2.90 -1.18 -15.84
CA VAL A 18 2.67 -1.70 -17.19
C VAL A 18 1.17 -1.77 -17.49
N VAL A 19 0.36 -2.32 -16.59
CA VAL A 19 -1.11 -2.40 -16.75
C VAL A 19 -1.72 -1.01 -16.88
N GLU A 20 -1.32 -0.07 -16.02
CA GLU A 20 -1.86 1.29 -16.02
C GLU A 20 -1.62 2.00 -17.36
N PHE A 21 -0.41 1.91 -17.90
CA PHE A 21 -0.06 2.58 -19.16
C PHE A 21 -0.53 1.83 -20.42
N THR A 22 -0.69 0.51 -20.38
CA THR A 22 -1.06 -0.29 -21.57
C THR A 22 -2.56 -0.57 -21.67
N MET A 23 -3.26 -0.71 -20.54
CA MET A 23 -4.66 -1.12 -20.51
C MET A 23 -5.60 -0.02 -20.02
N LEU A 24 -5.14 0.89 -19.15
CA LEU A 24 -5.99 1.91 -18.53
C LEU A 24 -5.80 3.33 -19.11
N SER A 25 -4.76 3.58 -19.90
CA SER A 25 -4.40 4.91 -20.40
C SER A 25 -5.43 5.56 -21.36
N GLY A 26 -6.37 4.78 -21.89
CA GLY A 26 -7.48 5.27 -22.73
C GLY A 26 -8.88 5.13 -22.09
N GLU A 27 -8.99 4.45 -20.95
CA GLU A 27 -10.25 4.17 -20.28
C GLU A 27 -10.53 5.26 -19.23
N GLN A 28 -11.41 6.21 -19.52
CA GLN A 28 -11.89 7.20 -18.54
C GLN A 28 -12.92 6.63 -17.56
N HIS A 29 -12.80 5.36 -17.18
CA HIS A 29 -13.71 4.74 -16.22
C HIS A 29 -13.64 5.40 -14.83
N HIS A 30 -12.46 5.90 -14.46
CA HIS A 30 -12.24 6.58 -13.19
C HIS A 30 -11.40 7.85 -13.36
N TRP A 31 -11.72 8.87 -12.59
CA TRP A 31 -11.02 10.17 -12.64
C TRP A 31 -9.53 10.04 -12.30
N TRP A 32 -9.16 9.08 -11.45
CA TRP A 32 -7.78 8.85 -11.05
C TRP A 32 -6.93 8.18 -12.12
N ASN A 33 -7.50 7.65 -13.21
CA ASN A 33 -6.74 7.14 -14.36
C ASN A 33 -5.98 8.26 -15.08
N SER A 34 -6.32 9.53 -14.82
CA SER A 34 -5.57 10.70 -15.29
C SER A 34 -4.25 10.93 -14.52
N ILE A 35 -4.10 10.31 -13.34
CA ILE A 35 -2.93 10.46 -12.49
C ILE A 35 -1.97 9.31 -12.80
N PRO A 36 -0.74 9.58 -13.26
CA PRO A 36 0.20 8.52 -13.57
C PRO A 36 0.68 7.80 -12.30
N ILE A 37 0.79 6.47 -12.40
CA ILE A 37 1.23 5.57 -11.33
C ILE A 37 0.27 5.60 -10.12
N PHE A 38 -1.00 5.92 -10.35
CA PHE A 38 -1.97 6.12 -9.27
C PHE A 38 -2.10 4.87 -8.39
N TYR A 39 -2.23 3.70 -8.99
CA TYR A 39 -2.48 2.47 -8.26
C TYR A 39 -1.28 2.05 -7.40
N GLY A 40 -0.06 2.31 -7.88
CA GLY A 40 1.17 2.10 -7.12
C GLY A 40 1.26 3.04 -5.91
N LEU A 41 0.97 4.33 -6.11
CA LEU A 41 0.94 5.33 -5.03
C LEU A 41 -0.16 5.02 -4.01
N PHE A 42 -1.34 4.63 -4.47
CA PHE A 42 -2.46 4.27 -3.62
C PHE A 42 -2.17 3.03 -2.77
N GLY A 43 -1.58 1.99 -3.36
CA GLY A 43 -1.14 0.79 -2.62
C GLY A 43 -0.11 1.12 -1.54
N LEU A 44 0.84 2.02 -1.83
CA LEU A 44 1.81 2.52 -0.86
C LEU A 44 1.12 3.29 0.27
N ALA A 45 0.20 4.20 -0.07
CA ALA A 45 -0.55 4.99 0.91
C ALA A 45 -1.35 4.09 1.87
N ILE A 46 -2.05 3.06 1.35
CA ILE A 46 -2.77 2.07 2.17
C ILE A 46 -1.79 1.33 3.08
N SER A 47 -0.64 0.91 2.56
CA SER A 47 0.36 0.18 3.34
C SER A 47 0.88 1.01 4.52
N ILE A 48 1.17 2.29 4.29
CA ILE A 48 1.55 3.24 5.36
C ILE A 48 0.38 3.43 6.33
N GLY A 49 -0.85 3.58 5.83
CA GLY A 49 -2.04 3.72 6.65
C GLY A 49 -2.25 2.53 7.59
N LEU A 50 -2.08 1.31 7.08
CA LEU A 50 -2.15 0.08 7.87
C LEU A 50 -1.04 0.00 8.93
N LEU A 51 0.19 0.41 8.58
CA LEU A 51 1.30 0.48 9.52
C LEU A 51 0.98 1.46 10.66
N LEU A 52 0.52 2.68 10.34
CA LEU A 52 0.13 3.68 11.34
C LEU A 52 -1.03 3.18 12.20
N LEU A 53 -2.02 2.54 11.59
CA LEU A 53 -3.15 1.94 12.30
C LEU A 53 -2.68 0.86 13.29
N SER A 54 -1.75 0.00 12.88
CA SER A 54 -1.18 -1.03 13.76
C SER A 54 -0.43 -0.44 14.96
N ILE A 55 0.29 0.67 14.76
CA ILE A 55 0.96 1.40 15.84
C ILE A 55 -0.09 2.01 16.79
N GLY A 56 -1.16 2.59 16.24
CA GLY A 56 -2.27 3.14 17.02
C GLY A 56 -2.96 2.07 17.86
N LEU A 57 -3.31 0.94 17.25
CA LEU A 57 -3.90 -0.21 17.92
C LEU A 57 -3.00 -0.74 19.02
N ARG A 58 -1.69 -0.86 18.77
CA ARG A 58 -0.71 -1.28 19.79
C ARG A 58 -0.72 -0.37 21.02
N ARG A 59 -0.83 0.96 20.82
CA ARG A 59 -0.93 1.93 21.92
C ARG A 59 -2.25 1.83 22.67
N LEU A 60 -3.35 1.61 21.95
CA LEU A 60 -4.68 1.44 22.54
C LEU A 60 -4.76 0.17 23.41
N LEU A 61 -4.25 -0.95 22.90
CA LEU A 61 -4.27 -2.24 23.61
C LEU A 61 -3.38 -2.23 24.87
N ARG A 62 -2.21 -1.59 24.79
CA ARG A 62 -1.27 -1.48 25.93
C ARG A 62 -1.73 -0.55 27.06
N ARG A 63 -2.82 0.20 26.89
CA ARG A 63 -3.36 1.08 27.95
C ARG A 63 -4.09 0.33 29.08
N GLY A 64 -4.38 -0.96 28.90
CA GLY A 64 -5.05 -1.79 29.91
C GLY A 64 -4.13 -2.61 30.81
N GLU A 65 -2.83 -2.68 30.52
CA GLU A 65 -1.88 -3.47 31.32
C GLU A 65 -1.18 -2.58 32.38
N HIS A 66 -1.96 -2.07 33.34
CA HIS A 66 -1.48 -1.98 34.74
C HIS A 66 -1.85 -3.32 35.43
N TYR A 67 -1.53 -4.45 34.81
CA TYR A 67 -1.81 -5.78 35.40
C TYR A 67 -0.63 -6.29 36.23
N TYR A 68 0.52 -5.60 36.18
CA TYR A 68 1.72 -5.90 36.95
C TYR A 68 2.28 -4.66 37.68
N ASP A 69 1.43 -3.67 37.98
CA ASP A 69 1.69 -2.66 39.02
C ASP A 69 0.71 -2.89 40.19
#